data_AF-A0A438VLB6-F1
#
_entry.id   AF-A0A438VLB6-F1
#
_cell.length_a   1.000
_cell.length_b   1.000
_cell.length_c   1.000
_cell.angle_alpha   90.00
_cell.angle_beta   90.00
_cell.angle_gamma   90.00
#
_symmetry.space_group_name_H-M   'P 1'
#
loop_
_entity.id
_entity.type
_entity.pdbx_description
1 polymer ?
#
loop_
_entity_poly.entity_id
_entity_poly.type
_entity_poly.pdbx_seq_one_letter_code
_entity_poly.pdbx_strand_id
1 'polypeptide(L)'
;ANLPEVIKSPSLVDFVNALKNRDTAIIVSTGPSLNKQLPLLKEIAPYATLFCIDASFPILARAGIKPDIVLSLERVDLTAKFY
;
A
#
# COMPACT_ATOMS: atom_id res chain seq x y z
N ALA A 1 8.48 -23.11 -3.06
CA ALA A 1 9.79 -22.51 -2.75
C ALA A 1 9.83 -21.14 -3.40
N ASN A 2 9.89 -20.06 -2.61
CA ASN A 2 9.64 -18.69 -3.10
C ASN A 2 10.95 -17.95 -3.48
N LEU A 3 12.08 -18.65 -3.46
CA LEU A 3 13.41 -18.08 -3.66
C LEU A 3 13.58 -17.30 -4.98
N PRO A 4 13.08 -17.78 -6.15
CA PRO A 4 13.18 -17.02 -7.39
C PRO A 4 12.42 -15.68 -7.36
N GLU A 5 11.33 -15.57 -6.59
CA GLU A 5 10.57 -14.34 -6.43
C GLU A 5 11.25 -13.39 -5.45
N VAL A 6 11.79 -13.92 -4.35
CA VAL A 6 12.56 -13.13 -3.38
C VAL A 6 13.76 -12.45 -4.03
N ILE A 7 14.48 -13.15 -4.92
CA ILE A 7 15.63 -12.57 -5.64
C ILE A 7 15.22 -11.44 -6.59
N LYS A 8 14.01 -11.50 -7.16
CA LYS A 8 13.45 -10.45 -8.04
C LYS A 8 12.84 -9.28 -7.27
N SER A 9 12.66 -9.43 -5.96
CA SER A 9 12.04 -8.42 -5.11
C SER A 9 13.01 -7.27 -4.84
N PRO A 10 12.54 -6.01 -4.77
CA PRO A 10 13.38 -4.90 -4.36
C PRO A 10 13.90 -5.11 -2.93
N SER A 11 15.15 -4.73 -2.68
CA SER A 11 15.72 -4.76 -1.33
C SER A 11 15.20 -3.60 -0.49
N LEU A 12 15.40 -3.66 0.83
CA LEU A 12 15.11 -2.54 1.74
C LEU A 12 15.86 -1.26 1.32
N VAL A 13 17.09 -1.41 0.82
CA VAL A 13 17.92 -0.27 0.37
C VAL A 13 17.32 0.37 -0.88
N ASP A 14 16.89 -0.44 -1.85
CA ASP A 14 16.22 0.05 -3.07
C ASP A 14 14.93 0.79 -2.73
N PHE A 15 14.16 0.23 -1.81
CA PHE A 15 12.93 0.80 -1.31
C PHE A 15 13.14 2.16 -0.63
N VAL A 16 14.09 2.27 0.31
CA VAL A 16 14.39 3.55 0.98
C VAL A 16 14.89 4.60 -0.03
N ASN A 17 15.72 4.20 -0.98
CA ASN A 17 16.21 5.10 -2.01
C ASN A 17 15.09 5.58 -2.96
N ALA A 18 14.11 4.73 -3.28
CA ALA A 18 12.96 5.11 -4.11
C ALA A 18 12.08 6.18 -3.44
N LEU A 19 12.06 6.24 -2.12
CA LEU A 19 11.23 7.18 -1.34
C LEU A 19 11.96 8.45 -0.88
N LYS A 20 13.29 8.55 -1.09
CA LYS A 20 14.14 9.63 -0.56
C LYS A 20 13.70 11.06 -0.91
N ASN A 21 12.99 11.24 -2.02
CA ASN A 21 12.55 12.55 -2.51
C ASN A 21 11.05 12.79 -2.29
N ARG A 22 10.42 12.06 -1.37
CA ARG A 22 9.02 12.26 -0.97
C ARG A 22 8.96 12.69 0.49
N ASP A 23 8.50 13.91 0.73
CA ASP A 23 8.41 14.48 2.08
C ASP A 23 7.12 14.11 2.81
N THR A 24 6.10 13.68 2.06
CA THR A 24 4.76 13.41 2.58
C THR A 24 4.43 11.94 2.50
N ALA A 25 3.94 11.38 3.60
CA ALA A 25 3.38 10.04 3.67
C ALA A 25 1.91 10.10 4.11
N ILE A 26 1.06 9.29 3.49
CA ILE A 26 -0.35 9.13 3.86
C ILE A 26 -0.56 7.67 4.26
N ILE A 27 -1.08 7.47 5.47
CA ILE A 27 -1.39 6.14 6.01
C ILE A 27 -2.89 5.92 5.92
N VAL A 28 -3.30 4.92 5.14
CA VAL A 28 -4.69 4.62 4.84
C VAL A 28 -5.19 3.44 5.67
N SER A 29 -6.10 3.71 6.59
CA SER A 29 -6.83 2.71 7.39
C SER A 29 -8.25 2.45 6.85
N THR A 30 -8.93 1.45 7.40
CA THR A 30 -10.24 0.94 6.94
C THR A 30 -11.47 1.62 7.55
N GLY A 31 -11.33 2.86 8.03
CA GLY A 31 -12.47 3.60 8.58
C GLY A 31 -13.55 3.89 7.52
N PRO A 32 -14.84 4.01 7.90
CA PRO A 32 -15.93 4.34 6.96
C PRO A 32 -15.74 5.70 6.27
N SER A 33 -14.92 6.58 6.87
CA SER A 33 -14.48 7.85 6.29
C SER A 33 -13.67 7.68 5.00
N LEU A 34 -13.00 6.54 4.80
CA LEU A 34 -12.15 6.29 3.62
C LEU A 34 -12.94 6.48 2.31
N ASN A 35 -14.16 5.97 2.24
CA ASN A 35 -15.00 6.07 1.04
C ASN A 35 -15.23 7.53 0.60
N LYS A 36 -15.37 8.44 1.56
CA LYS A 36 -15.55 9.88 1.28
C LYS A 36 -14.27 10.52 0.75
N GLN A 37 -13.11 9.97 1.10
CA GLN A 37 -11.79 10.51 0.76
C GLN A 37 -11.22 9.93 -0.54
N LEU A 38 -11.81 8.86 -1.11
CA LEU A 38 -11.28 8.22 -2.33
C LEU A 38 -11.05 9.19 -3.51
N PRO A 39 -11.96 10.15 -3.82
CA PRO A 39 -11.72 11.10 -4.92
C PRO A 39 -10.48 11.97 -4.66
N LEU A 40 -10.39 12.58 -3.47
CA LEU A 40 -9.25 13.41 -3.07
C LEU A 40 -7.96 12.57 -3.02
N LEU A 41 -8.04 11.36 -2.46
CA LEU A 41 -6.90 10.46 -2.34
C LEU A 41 -6.31 10.12 -3.72
N LYS A 42 -7.17 9.97 -4.73
CA LYS A 42 -6.74 9.69 -6.11
C LYS A 42 -5.99 10.88 -6.73
N GLU A 43 -6.40 12.10 -6.43
CA GLU A 43 -5.73 13.33 -6.90
C GLU A 43 -4.37 13.53 -6.22
N ILE A 44 -4.27 13.22 -4.92
CA ILE A 44 -3.03 13.43 -4.15
C ILE A 44 -2.05 12.26 -4.22
N ALA A 45 -2.49 11.05 -4.59
CA ALA A 45 -1.67 9.84 -4.63
C ALA A 45 -0.35 9.98 -5.44
N PRO A 46 -0.28 10.72 -6.57
CA PRO A 46 0.98 10.91 -7.28
C PRO A 46 2.04 11.71 -6.49
N TYR A 47 1.62 12.51 -5.50
CA TYR A 47 2.45 13.49 -4.80
C TYR A 47 2.87 13.06 -3.39
N ALA A 48 2.34 11.95 -2.88
CA ALA A 48 2.63 11.44 -1.54
C ALA A 48 2.96 9.95 -1.59
N THR A 49 3.72 9.48 -0.60
CA THR A 49 3.92 8.04 -0.40
C THR A 49 2.68 7.45 0.27
N LEU A 50 2.03 6.50 -0.40
CA LEU A 50 0.80 5.89 0.07
C LEU A 50 1.06 4.55 0.76
N PHE A 51 0.87 4.53 2.07
CA PHE A 51 0.88 3.32 2.88
C PHE A 51 -0.56 2.89 3.13
N CYS A 52 -0.86 1.61 2.99
CA CYS A 52 -2.16 1.07 3.39
C CYS A 52 -1.99 -0.22 4.17
N ILE A 53 -2.97 -0.53 5.01
CA ILE A 53 -3.06 -1.86 5.61
C ILE A 53 -3.71 -2.84 4.63
N ASP A 54 -3.45 -4.12 4.81
CA ASP A 54 -4.08 -5.24 4.10
C ASP A 54 -5.59 -5.06 3.89
N ALA A 55 -6.33 -4.71 4.93
CA ALA A 55 -7.78 -4.52 4.85
C ALA A 55 -8.21 -3.29 4.01
N SER A 56 -7.34 -2.29 3.85
CA SER A 56 -7.59 -1.09 3.01
C SER A 56 -7.28 -1.35 1.53
N PHE A 57 -6.40 -2.31 1.24
CA PHE A 57 -5.93 -2.57 -0.12
C PHE A 57 -7.06 -2.86 -1.13
N PRO A 58 -8.05 -3.74 -0.85
CA PRO A 58 -9.15 -4.00 -1.78
C PRO A 58 -10.05 -2.78 -2.03
N ILE A 59 -10.12 -1.83 -1.08
CA ILE A 59 -10.91 -0.60 -1.24
C ILE A 59 -10.18 0.34 -2.20
N LEU A 60 -8.87 0.52 -2.01
CA LEU A 60 -8.04 1.35 -2.90
C LEU A 60 -7.94 0.78 -4.32
N ALA A 61 -7.71 -0.53 -4.44
CA ALA A 61 -7.60 -1.20 -5.73
C ALA A 61 -8.89 -1.06 -6.56
N ARG A 62 -10.07 -1.22 -5.95
CA ARG A 62 -11.37 -1.00 -6.61
C ARG A 62 -11.60 0.45 -7.04
N ALA A 63 -11.02 1.42 -6.33
CA ALA A 63 -11.05 2.84 -6.70
C ALA A 63 -10.02 3.22 -7.79
N GLY A 64 -9.17 2.26 -8.21
CA GLY A 64 -8.06 2.50 -9.13
C GLY A 64 -6.91 3.30 -8.49
N ILE A 65 -6.75 3.21 -7.17
CA ILE A 65 -5.67 3.85 -6.42
C ILE A 65 -4.65 2.76 -6.09
N LYS A 66 -3.42 2.91 -6.60
CA LYS A 66 -2.32 2.00 -6.30
C LYS A 66 -1.55 2.51 -5.09
N PRO A 67 -1.54 1.80 -3.95
CA PRO A 67 -0.64 2.12 -2.86
C PRO A 67 0.80 1.80 -3.21
N ASP A 68 1.75 2.55 -2.63
CA ASP A 68 3.17 2.24 -2.75
C ASP A 68 3.54 1.06 -1.86
N ILE A 69 2.95 0.99 -0.66
CA ILE A 69 3.26 -0.03 0.35
C ILE A 69 1.96 -0.57 0.94
N VAL A 70 1.91 -1.90 1.06
CA VAL A 70 0.88 -2.60 1.81
C VAL A 70 1.51 -3.23 3.04
N LEU A 71 1.01 -2.85 4.22
CA LEU A 71 1.39 -3.41 5.50
C LEU A 71 0.41 -4.53 5.85
N SER A 72 0.92 -5.73 6.12
CA SER A 72 0.11 -6.82 6.68
C SER A 72 0.71 -7.20 8.03
N LEU A 73 -0.13 -7.12 9.07
CA LEU A 73 0.22 -7.50 10.44
C LEU A 73 -0.56 -8.74 10.89
N GLU A 74 -1.65 -9.06 10.20
CA GLU A 74 -2.54 -10.17 10.52
C GLU A 74 -1.90 -11.51 10.15
N ARG A 75 -1.89 -12.46 11.09
CA ARG A 75 -1.29 -13.79 10.93
C ARG A 75 -2.32 -14.90 10.76
N VAL A 76 -3.51 -14.57 10.26
CA VAL A 76 -4.57 -15.55 10.01
C VAL A 76 -4.59 -15.95 8.53
N ASP A 77 -4.78 -17.24 8.25
CA ASP A 77 -4.78 -17.79 6.89
C ASP A 77 -5.80 -17.10 5.97
N LEU A 78 -6.88 -16.57 6.54
CA LEU A 78 -7.90 -15.84 5.79
C LEU A 78 -7.35 -14.55 5.17
N THR A 79 -6.37 -13.89 5.80
CA THR A 79 -5.76 -12.66 5.29
C THR A 79 -4.90 -12.92 4.06
N ALA A 80 -4.32 -14.12 3.92
CA ALA A 80 -3.57 -14.48 2.73
C ALA A 80 -4.42 -14.44 1.45
N LYS A 81 -5.75 -14.57 1.54
CA LYS A 81 -6.68 -14.52 0.39
C LYS A 81 -6.88 -13.10 -0.18
N PHE A 82 -6.36 -12.06 0.48
CA PHE A 82 -6.41 -10.69 -0.04
C PHE A 82 -5.30 -10.39 -1.07
N TYR A 83 -4.35 -11.31 -1.24
CA TYR A 83 -3.17 -11.21 -2.10
C TYR A 83 -3.13 -12.36 -3.11
#